data_AF-A0A1M5DJN5-F1
#
_entry.id   AF-A0A1M5DJN5-F1
#
_cell.length_a   1.000
_cell.length_b   1.000
_cell.length_c   1.000
_cell.angle_alpha   90.00
_cell.angle_beta   90.00
_cell.angle_gamma   90.00
#
_symmetry.space_group_name_H-M   'P 1'
#
loop_
_entity.id
_entity.type
_entity.pdbx_description
1 polymer ?
#
loop_
_entity_poly.entity_id
_entity_poly.type
_entity_poly.pdbx_seq_one_letter_code
_entity_poly.pdbx_strand_id
1 'polypeptide(L)'
;MKLLLGLALALVTATAAMAQHDHSSDVGHTSSGAKESGQSAFAAIAEIVGILKDDPTTDWSRVDIETLRQHLIDMELVTIGADVSTERTPQGAIFSVTGNERTLRGIMAMVPAHAPFLEGETGWDVLVTEVEGGVLMRVEGNPAQIQALGFIGLMTIGAHHQEHHLMMAKGNVVH
;
A
#
# COMPACT_ATOMS: atom_id res chain seq x y z
N MET A 1 -23.51 -30.62 -58.46
CA MET A 1 -22.69 -31.85 -58.46
C MET A 1 -22.00 -31.97 -57.10
N LYS A 2 -22.38 -32.98 -56.30
CA LYS A 2 -21.67 -33.66 -55.17
C LYS A 2 -21.06 -32.77 -54.05
N LEU A 3 -21.65 -32.68 -52.85
CA LEU A 3 -21.50 -33.55 -51.65
C LEU A 3 -20.10 -33.55 -50.99
N LEU A 4 -20.09 -33.30 -49.67
CA LEU A 4 -19.22 -33.77 -48.55
C LEU A 4 -18.85 -32.59 -47.62
N LEU A 5 -19.51 -32.39 -46.48
CA LEU A 5 -19.39 -33.07 -45.18
C LEU A 5 -18.02 -32.85 -44.50
N GLY A 6 -18.02 -32.16 -43.36
CA GLY A 6 -16.86 -31.97 -42.49
C GLY A 6 -17.17 -31.09 -41.28
N LEU A 7 -17.81 -31.68 -40.27
CA LEU A 7 -17.96 -31.11 -38.92
C LEU A 7 -16.61 -31.21 -38.20
N ALA A 8 -16.06 -30.08 -37.74
CA ALA A 8 -14.98 -30.07 -36.75
C ALA A 8 -15.22 -28.95 -35.74
N LEU A 9 -15.57 -29.38 -34.53
CA LEU A 9 -15.71 -28.57 -33.33
C LEU A 9 -14.31 -28.15 -32.85
N ALA A 10 -13.98 -26.86 -32.96
CA ALA A 10 -12.75 -26.31 -32.40
C ALA A 10 -13.07 -25.55 -31.11
N LEU A 11 -12.55 -26.10 -30.02
CA LEU A 11 -12.68 -25.65 -28.64
C LEU A 11 -11.98 -24.29 -28.47
N VAL A 12 -12.69 -23.32 -27.89
CA VAL A 12 -12.13 -22.01 -27.50
C VAL A 12 -11.33 -22.20 -26.21
N THR A 13 -10.07 -21.76 -26.22
CA THR A 13 -9.38 -21.36 -24.99
C THR A 13 -8.67 -20.03 -25.25
N ALA A 14 -9.28 -18.94 -24.80
CA ALA A 14 -8.63 -17.65 -24.68
C ALA A 14 -7.54 -17.76 -23.61
N THR A 15 -6.27 -17.69 -24.01
CA THR A 15 -5.18 -17.47 -23.05
C THR A 15 -5.21 -16.01 -22.64
N ALA A 16 -5.69 -15.75 -21.42
CA ALA A 16 -5.38 -14.51 -20.74
C ALA A 16 -3.86 -14.46 -20.54
N ALA A 17 -3.20 -13.52 -21.23
CA ALA A 17 -1.83 -13.16 -20.92
C ALA A 17 -1.83 -12.50 -19.54
N MET A 18 -1.53 -13.28 -18.50
CA MET A 18 -1.26 -12.75 -17.18
C MET A 18 0.09 -12.04 -17.21
N ALA A 19 0.11 -10.80 -16.71
CA ALA A 19 1.32 -10.05 -16.46
C ALA A 19 2.25 -10.88 -15.56
N GLN A 20 3.45 -11.16 -16.08
CA GLN A 20 4.48 -11.90 -15.38
C GLN A 20 5.19 -10.94 -14.42
N HIS A 21 4.83 -10.99 -13.13
CA HIS A 21 5.66 -10.44 -12.07
C HIS A 21 6.83 -11.42 -11.88
N ASP A 22 7.96 -11.07 -12.45
CA ASP A 22 9.22 -11.81 -12.39
C ASP A 22 9.86 -11.61 -11.01
N HIS A 23 9.82 -12.64 -10.17
CA HIS A 23 10.75 -12.76 -9.04
C HIS A 23 11.85 -13.71 -9.48
N SER A 24 12.88 -13.13 -10.09
CA SER A 24 14.11 -13.82 -10.45
C SER A 24 14.71 -14.53 -9.24
N SER A 25 14.67 -15.86 -9.30
CA SER A 25 15.67 -16.81 -8.80
C SER A 25 16.45 -16.44 -7.54
N ASP A 26 16.04 -17.02 -6.40
CA ASP A 26 17.02 -17.52 -5.44
C ASP A 26 16.92 -19.05 -5.35
N VAL A 27 18.00 -19.71 -5.76
CA VAL A 27 18.19 -21.15 -5.75
C VAL A 27 18.96 -21.48 -4.49
N GLY A 28 18.25 -21.90 -3.43
CA GLY A 28 18.94 -22.53 -2.30
C GLY A 28 18.34 -22.32 -0.92
N HIS A 29 17.07 -22.70 -0.70
CA HIS A 29 16.67 -23.46 0.48
C HIS A 29 15.23 -23.95 0.30
N THR A 30 15.07 -25.25 0.06
CA THR A 30 13.78 -25.92 0.17
C THR A 30 13.37 -25.98 1.65
N SER A 31 12.84 -24.89 2.20
CA SER A 31 11.88 -24.99 3.28
C SER A 31 10.51 -25.27 2.67
N SER A 32 10.22 -26.55 2.45
CA SER A 32 8.86 -27.07 2.38
C SER A 32 8.19 -26.94 3.76
N GLY A 33 8.15 -25.72 4.29
CA GLY A 33 7.52 -25.35 5.54
C GLY A 33 6.21 -24.62 5.27
N ALA A 34 5.32 -24.62 6.27
CA ALA A 34 4.08 -23.88 6.21
C ALA A 34 4.36 -22.41 5.82
N LYS A 35 3.72 -21.94 4.75
CA LYS A 35 3.68 -20.52 4.41
C LYS A 35 2.36 -19.98 4.92
N GLU A 36 2.40 -19.21 6.00
CA GLU A 36 1.23 -18.52 6.57
C GLU A 36 0.91 -17.25 5.76
N SER A 37 0.59 -17.42 4.47
CA SER A 37 0.46 -16.33 3.48
C SER A 37 -0.81 -15.47 3.62
N GLY A 38 -1.31 -15.27 4.85
CA GLY A 38 -2.59 -14.60 5.12
C GLY A 38 -2.53 -13.42 6.08
N GLN A 39 -1.34 -13.01 6.56
CA GLN A 39 -1.18 -11.91 7.52
C GLN A 39 -0.11 -10.92 7.03
N SER A 40 -0.53 -9.85 6.36
CA SER A 40 0.36 -8.84 5.76
C SER A 40 1.29 -8.19 6.78
N ALA A 41 0.76 -7.78 7.93
CA ALA A 41 1.55 -7.13 8.99
C ALA A 41 2.58 -8.09 9.61
N PHE A 42 2.19 -9.34 9.88
CA PHE A 42 3.12 -10.32 10.44
C PHE A 42 4.24 -10.67 9.45
N ALA A 43 3.90 -10.82 8.17
CA ALA A 43 4.89 -11.05 7.11
C ALA A 43 5.88 -9.89 6.99
N ALA A 44 5.41 -8.64 7.02
CA ALA A 44 6.27 -7.45 7.00
C ALA A 44 7.21 -7.42 8.22
N ILE A 45 6.70 -7.70 9.42
CA ILE A 45 7.54 -7.75 10.63
C ILE A 45 8.57 -8.88 10.53
N ALA A 46 8.18 -10.07 10.05
CA ALA A 46 9.08 -11.21 9.91
C ALA A 46 10.22 -10.93 8.92
N GLU A 47 9.92 -10.28 7.79
CA GLU A 47 10.91 -9.82 6.82
C GLU A 47 11.92 -8.86 7.48
N ILE A 48 11.44 -7.83 8.16
CA ILE A 48 12.29 -6.84 8.84
C ILE A 48 13.14 -7.49 9.95
N VAL A 49 12.56 -8.40 10.74
CA VAL A 49 13.31 -9.15 11.76
C VAL A 49 14.40 -10.02 11.12
N GLY A 50 14.15 -10.62 9.95
CA GLY A 50 15.15 -11.33 9.17
C GLY A 50 16.32 -10.43 8.79
N ILE A 51 16.03 -9.28 8.17
CA ILE A 51 17.03 -8.27 7.78
C ILE A 51 17.88 -7.82 8.97
N LEU A 52 17.25 -7.49 10.11
CA LEU A 52 17.96 -7.06 11.33
C LEU A 52 18.87 -8.16 11.90
N LYS A 53 18.45 -9.43 11.84
CA LYS A 53 19.23 -10.57 12.33
C LYS A 53 20.43 -10.88 11.45
N ASP A 54 20.29 -10.71 10.14
CA ASP A 54 21.32 -11.04 9.15
C ASP A 54 22.36 -9.92 8.99
N ASP A 55 22.03 -8.69 9.42
CA ASP A 55 22.97 -7.55 9.45
C ASP A 55 23.80 -7.56 10.76
N PRO A 56 25.13 -7.87 10.71
CA PRO A 56 25.99 -7.89 11.90
C PRO A 56 26.23 -6.50 12.50
N THR A 57 25.81 -5.43 11.82
CA THR A 57 25.94 -4.05 12.29
C THR A 57 24.69 -3.53 12.98
N THR A 58 23.63 -4.35 13.09
CA THR A 58 22.40 -3.99 13.82
C THR A 58 22.70 -3.63 15.28
N ASP A 59 22.35 -2.40 15.66
CA ASP A 59 22.35 -1.95 17.04
C ASP A 59 21.06 -2.39 17.75
N TRP A 60 21.13 -3.57 18.39
CA TRP A 60 20.01 -4.16 19.14
C TRP A 60 19.50 -3.30 20.29
N SER A 61 20.28 -2.32 20.78
CA SER A 61 19.82 -1.41 21.84
C SER A 61 18.84 -0.35 21.33
N ARG A 62 18.77 -0.16 20.00
CA ARG A 62 17.91 0.82 19.34
C ARG A 62 16.71 0.21 18.61
N VAL A 63 16.73 -1.11 18.38
CA VAL A 63 15.64 -1.79 17.65
C VAL A 63 14.30 -1.58 18.37
N ASP A 64 13.29 -1.16 17.61
CA ASP A 64 11.93 -0.92 18.11
C ASP A 64 10.88 -1.49 17.14
N ILE A 65 10.58 -2.78 17.34
CA ILE A 65 9.53 -3.49 16.58
C ILE A 65 8.13 -3.04 16.99
N GLU A 66 7.96 -2.51 18.20
CA GLU A 66 6.64 -2.05 18.66
C GLU A 66 6.21 -0.79 17.87
N THR A 67 7.13 0.14 17.62
CA THR A 67 6.85 1.30 16.77
C THR A 67 6.46 0.88 15.35
N LEU A 68 7.19 -0.08 14.74
CA LEU A 68 6.79 -0.65 13.44
C LEU A 68 5.40 -1.29 13.50
N ARG A 69 5.10 -2.06 14.55
CA ARG A 69 3.79 -2.70 14.72
C ARG A 69 2.67 -1.66 14.84
N GLN A 70 2.90 -0.55 15.54
CA GLN A 70 1.92 0.54 15.64
C GLN A 70 1.67 1.20 14.29
N HIS A 71 2.71 1.41 13.49
CA HIS A 71 2.57 1.94 12.14
C HIS A 71 1.78 1.00 11.23
N LEU A 72 2.03 -0.31 11.29
CA LEU A 72 1.25 -1.28 10.52
C LEU A 72 -0.23 -1.31 10.94
N ILE A 73 -0.53 -1.05 12.22
CA ILE A 73 -1.91 -0.84 12.68
C ILE A 73 -2.51 0.44 12.10
N ASP A 74 -1.74 1.53 12.03
CA ASP A 74 -2.19 2.75 11.36
C ASP A 74 -2.54 2.48 9.90
N MET A 75 -1.66 1.80 9.18
CA MET A 75 -1.86 1.45 7.77
C MET A 75 -3.13 0.65 7.57
N GLU A 76 -3.34 -0.40 8.37
CA GLU A 76 -4.54 -1.23 8.29
C GLU A 76 -5.80 -0.39 8.57
N LEU A 77 -5.82 0.39 9.66
CA LEU A 77 -6.99 1.16 10.04
C LEU A 77 -7.31 2.29 9.06
N VAL A 78 -6.32 2.94 8.48
CA VAL A 78 -6.54 3.93 7.41
C VAL A 78 -7.05 3.24 6.13
N THR A 79 -6.61 2.01 5.86
CA THR A 79 -7.00 1.25 4.66
C THR A 79 -8.42 0.71 4.74
N ILE A 80 -8.78 0.07 5.85
CA ILE A 80 -10.05 -0.67 5.97
C ILE A 80 -11.00 -0.09 7.03
N GLY A 81 -10.51 0.76 7.93
CA GLY A 81 -11.28 1.28 9.07
C GLY A 81 -11.71 2.73 8.93
N ALA A 82 -11.14 3.51 8.02
CA ALA A 82 -11.48 4.91 7.81
C ALA A 82 -12.77 5.07 6.99
N ASP A 83 -13.60 6.00 7.40
CA ASP A 83 -14.75 6.45 6.62
C ASP A 83 -14.29 7.53 5.64
N VAL A 84 -14.50 7.28 4.35
CA VAL A 84 -14.06 8.18 3.27
C VAL A 84 -15.26 8.65 2.46
N SER A 85 -15.52 9.96 2.48
CA SER A 85 -16.41 10.61 1.53
C SER A 85 -15.60 11.31 0.44
N THR A 86 -16.03 11.19 -0.81
CA THR A 86 -15.33 11.78 -1.97
C THR A 86 -16.23 12.77 -2.69
N GLU A 87 -15.78 14.02 -2.78
CA GLU A 87 -16.32 15.03 -3.68
C GLU A 87 -15.45 15.13 -4.92
N ARG A 88 -16.01 14.89 -6.09
CA ARG A 88 -15.30 15.04 -7.37
C ARG A 88 -15.31 16.50 -7.79
N THR A 89 -14.18 17.01 -8.25
CA THR A 89 -14.06 18.37 -8.78
C THR A 89 -13.57 18.33 -10.24
N PRO A 90 -13.72 19.41 -11.01
CA PRO A 90 -13.14 19.48 -12.35
C PRO A 90 -11.61 19.36 -12.37
N GLN A 91 -10.94 19.72 -11.26
CA GLN A 91 -9.48 19.69 -11.10
C GLN A 91 -8.96 18.40 -10.46
N GLY A 92 -9.82 17.59 -9.85
CA GLY A 92 -9.40 16.41 -9.08
C GLY A 92 -10.50 15.90 -8.16
N ALA A 93 -10.20 15.86 -6.86
CA ALA A 93 -11.14 15.44 -5.83
C ALA A 93 -10.81 16.05 -4.45
N ILE A 94 -11.81 16.06 -3.58
CA ILE A 94 -11.68 16.33 -2.14
C ILE A 94 -12.14 15.08 -1.39
N PHE A 95 -11.29 14.58 -0.50
CA PHE A 95 -11.56 13.42 0.35
C PHE A 95 -11.76 13.88 1.78
N SER A 96 -12.93 13.64 2.35
CA SER A 96 -13.18 13.75 3.79
C SER A 96 -12.92 12.40 4.41
N VAL A 97 -11.83 12.30 5.18
CA VAL A 97 -11.34 11.05 5.75
C VAL A 97 -11.49 11.14 7.25
N THR A 98 -12.39 10.34 7.81
CA THR A 98 -12.77 10.40 9.23
C THR A 98 -12.72 9.03 9.88
N GLY A 99 -12.62 9.00 11.20
CA GLY A 99 -12.66 7.76 11.96
C GLY A 99 -12.82 8.00 13.45
N ASN A 100 -13.04 6.94 14.20
CA ASN A 100 -13.11 7.00 15.66
C ASN A 100 -11.81 6.48 16.31
N GLU A 101 -11.61 6.84 17.58
CA GLU A 101 -10.60 6.25 18.47
C GLU A 101 -9.20 6.04 17.85
N ARG A 102 -8.84 4.78 17.56
CA ARG A 102 -7.54 4.38 17.03
C ARG A 102 -7.41 4.70 15.54
N THR A 103 -8.51 4.61 14.77
CA THR A 103 -8.55 4.97 13.36
C THR A 103 -8.29 6.47 13.19
N LEU A 104 -8.89 7.31 14.03
CA LEU A 104 -8.62 8.76 14.01
C LEU A 104 -7.13 9.04 14.18
N ARG A 105 -6.47 8.39 15.15
CA ARG A 105 -5.02 8.56 15.34
C ARG A 105 -4.21 8.14 14.11
N GLY A 106 -4.60 7.04 13.46
CA GLY A 106 -3.96 6.59 12.22
C GLY A 106 -4.12 7.59 11.08
N ILE A 107 -5.33 8.14 10.90
CA ILE A 107 -5.61 9.17 9.89
C ILE A 107 -4.73 10.40 10.13
N MET A 108 -4.70 10.91 11.36
CA MET A 108 -3.95 12.12 11.71
C MET A 108 -2.43 11.90 11.62
N ALA A 109 -1.94 10.69 11.89
CA ALA A 109 -0.53 10.36 11.76
C ALA A 109 -0.10 10.17 10.30
N MET A 110 -0.92 9.48 9.50
CA MET A 110 -0.52 9.04 8.17
C MET A 110 -0.83 10.05 7.06
N VAL A 111 -2.05 10.59 7.01
CA VAL A 111 -2.50 11.36 5.83
C VAL A 111 -1.67 12.64 5.64
N PRO A 112 -1.44 13.47 6.67
CA PRO A 112 -0.57 14.63 6.54
C PRO A 112 0.87 14.27 6.17
N ALA A 113 1.38 13.15 6.72
CA ALA A 113 2.75 12.69 6.45
C ALA A 113 2.95 12.21 5.00
N HIS A 114 1.92 11.63 4.37
CA HIS A 114 2.01 11.13 2.99
C HIS A 114 1.80 12.21 1.92
N ALA A 115 1.09 13.30 2.25
CA ALA A 115 0.79 14.37 1.32
C ALA A 115 2.01 14.92 0.53
N PRO A 116 3.14 15.28 1.18
CA PRO A 116 4.31 15.80 0.44
C PRO A 116 4.96 14.74 -0.47
N PHE A 117 4.88 13.45 -0.12
CA PHE A 117 5.39 12.38 -0.98
C PHE A 117 4.50 12.18 -2.21
N LEU A 118 3.18 12.19 -2.02
CA LEU A 118 2.24 12.12 -3.13
C LEU A 118 2.46 13.29 -4.10
N GLU A 119 2.61 14.51 -3.59
CA GLU A 119 2.93 15.70 -4.39
C GLU A 119 4.27 15.53 -5.14
N GLY A 120 5.33 15.09 -4.46
CA GLY A 120 6.64 14.87 -5.07
C GLY A 120 6.65 13.80 -6.18
N GLU A 121 5.89 12.72 -6.01
CA GLU A 121 5.85 11.58 -6.93
C GLU A 121 4.94 11.82 -8.14
N THR A 122 3.90 12.63 -7.98
CA THR A 122 2.89 12.84 -9.03
C THR A 122 2.97 14.22 -9.70
N GLY A 123 3.54 15.20 -9.01
CA GLY A 123 3.45 16.61 -9.39
C GLY A 123 2.04 17.20 -9.27
N TRP A 124 1.12 16.54 -8.55
CA TRP A 124 -0.21 17.06 -8.23
C TRP A 124 -0.16 17.98 -7.02
N ASP A 125 -1.03 18.99 -6.98
CA ASP A 125 -1.16 19.84 -5.80
C ASP A 125 -1.96 19.07 -4.73
N VAL A 126 -1.36 18.85 -3.56
CA VAL A 126 -1.96 18.11 -2.45
C VAL A 126 -2.06 19.01 -1.22
N LEU A 127 -3.27 19.24 -0.72
CA LEU A 127 -3.50 20.01 0.50
C LEU A 127 -4.28 19.17 1.51
N VAL A 128 -3.73 19.03 2.72
CA VAL A 128 -4.39 18.40 3.85
C VAL A 128 -4.73 19.46 4.89
N THR A 129 -5.97 19.47 5.35
CA THR A 129 -6.45 20.32 6.44
C THR A 129 -7.10 19.45 7.50
N GLU A 130 -6.70 19.62 8.75
CA GLU A 130 -7.34 18.92 9.88
C GLU A 130 -8.76 19.44 10.08
N VAL A 131 -9.69 18.53 10.36
CA VAL A 131 -11.09 18.82 10.68
C VAL A 131 -11.53 18.03 11.90
N GLU A 132 -12.71 18.35 12.43
CA GLU A 132 -13.29 17.53 13.49
C GLU A 132 -13.46 16.08 13.02
N GLY A 133 -12.86 15.14 13.74
CA GLY A 133 -12.96 13.71 13.45
C GLY A 133 -12.09 13.21 12.30
N GLY A 134 -11.16 14.01 11.75
CA GLY A 134 -10.21 13.54 10.75
C GLY A 134 -9.56 14.65 9.92
N VAL A 135 -9.47 14.45 8.61
CA VAL A 135 -8.85 15.39 7.68
C VAL A 135 -9.69 15.60 6.41
N LEU A 136 -9.54 16.78 5.82
CA LEU A 136 -9.89 17.04 4.42
C LEU A 136 -8.62 17.02 3.58
N MET A 137 -8.56 16.13 2.60
CA MET A 137 -7.47 16.04 1.63
C MET A 137 -7.97 16.47 0.26
N ARG A 138 -7.50 17.61 -0.23
CA ARG A 138 -7.77 18.12 -1.59
C ARG A 138 -6.59 17.76 -2.49
N VAL A 139 -6.90 17.18 -3.65
CA VAL A 139 -5.89 16.83 -4.65
C VAL A 139 -6.30 17.39 -6.01
N GLU A 140 -5.44 18.18 -6.62
CA GLU A 140 -5.63 18.77 -7.95
C GLU A 140 -4.53 18.33 -8.91
N GLY A 141 -4.90 17.94 -10.13
CA GLY A 141 -3.97 17.38 -11.09
C GLY A 141 -4.69 16.72 -12.25
N ASN A 142 -4.44 15.43 -12.49
CA ASN A 142 -5.18 14.65 -13.48
C ASN A 142 -6.51 14.15 -12.88
N PRO A 143 -7.66 14.77 -13.16
CA PRO A 143 -8.92 14.43 -12.50
C PRO A 143 -9.38 13.01 -12.79
N ALA A 144 -9.10 12.48 -13.98
CA ALA A 144 -9.50 11.12 -14.33
C ALA A 144 -8.76 10.08 -13.48
N GLN A 145 -7.46 10.26 -13.26
CA GLN A 145 -6.65 9.37 -12.43
C GLN A 145 -7.00 9.51 -10.95
N ILE A 146 -7.03 10.75 -10.44
CA ILE A 146 -7.33 11.03 -9.02
C ILE A 146 -8.68 10.42 -8.62
N GLN A 147 -9.72 10.63 -9.43
CA GLN A 147 -11.05 10.14 -9.13
C GLN A 147 -11.21 8.63 -9.32
N ALA A 148 -10.41 8.00 -10.20
CA ALA A 148 -10.45 6.56 -10.42
C ALA A 148 -9.72 5.79 -9.30
N LEU A 149 -8.59 6.34 -8.82
CA LEU A 149 -7.80 5.75 -7.74
C LEU A 149 -8.49 5.91 -6.38
N GLY A 150 -9.17 7.04 -6.17
CA GLY A 150 -9.77 7.37 -4.88
C GLY A 150 -8.73 7.57 -3.77
N PHE A 151 -9.19 7.79 -2.54
CA PHE A 151 -8.31 8.09 -1.41
C PHE A 151 -7.24 7.01 -1.19
N ILE A 152 -7.67 5.74 -1.06
CA ILE A 152 -6.72 4.68 -0.70
C ILE A 152 -5.74 4.39 -1.83
N GLY A 153 -6.16 4.48 -3.09
CA GLY A 153 -5.24 4.35 -4.23
C GLY A 153 -4.17 5.44 -4.21
N LEU A 154 -4.55 6.68 -3.90
CA LEU A 154 -3.61 7.80 -3.74
C LEU A 154 -2.62 7.56 -2.59
N MET A 155 -3.08 7.06 -1.45
CA MET A 155 -2.22 6.75 -0.29
C MET A 155 -1.19 5.63 -0.57
N THR A 156 -1.30 4.90 -1.69
CA THR A 156 -0.32 3.89 -2.11
C THR A 156 0.72 4.41 -3.11
N ILE A 157 0.57 5.63 -3.62
CA ILE A 157 1.53 6.23 -4.55
C ILE A 157 2.73 6.78 -3.76
N GLY A 158 3.93 6.53 -4.28
CA GLY A 158 5.17 6.93 -3.60
C GLY A 158 5.57 6.02 -2.44
N ALA A 159 4.99 4.82 -2.37
CA ALA A 159 5.25 3.87 -1.30
C ALA A 159 6.71 3.38 -1.29
N HIS A 160 7.55 4.05 -0.49
CA HIS A 160 8.86 3.55 -0.02
C HIS A 160 8.71 2.75 1.29
N HIS A 161 7.55 2.13 1.51
CA HIS A 161 7.16 1.59 2.82
C HIS A 161 8.15 0.59 3.39
N GLN A 162 8.85 -0.21 2.58
CA GLN A 162 9.85 -1.15 3.09
C GLN A 162 11.05 -0.46 3.75
N GLU A 163 11.64 0.56 3.11
CA GLU A 163 12.77 1.30 3.70
C GLU A 163 12.28 2.09 4.93
N HIS A 164 11.08 2.67 4.86
CA HIS A 164 10.47 3.34 6.00
C HIS A 164 10.26 2.39 7.19
N HIS A 165 9.73 1.19 6.95
CA HIS A 165 9.54 0.15 7.97
C HIS A 165 10.87 -0.28 8.59
N LEU A 166 11.91 -0.45 7.77
CA LEU A 166 13.24 -0.82 8.26
C LEU A 166 13.84 0.29 9.12
N MET A 167 13.73 1.55 8.69
CA MET A 167 14.23 2.70 9.44
C MET A 167 13.51 2.89 10.78
N MET A 168 12.18 2.69 10.78
CA MET A 168 11.37 2.70 11.99
C MET A 168 11.77 1.57 12.95
N ALA A 169 11.94 0.34 12.43
CA ALA A 169 12.36 -0.81 13.22
C ALA A 169 13.77 -0.67 13.79
N LYS A 170 14.65 0.12 13.14
CA LYS A 170 15.97 0.51 13.66
C LYS A 170 15.91 1.62 14.73
N GLY A 171 14.72 2.06 15.13
CA GLY A 171 14.51 3.09 16.14
C GLY A 171 14.87 4.50 15.67
N ASN A 172 14.78 4.76 14.37
CA ASN A 172 14.91 6.12 13.84
C ASN A 172 13.54 6.81 13.84
N VAL A 173 13.52 8.10 14.19
CA VAL A 173 12.32 8.91 14.00
C VAL A 173 12.17 9.17 12.51
N VAL A 174 11.13 8.60 11.92
CA VAL A 174 10.76 8.78 10.51
C VAL A 174 9.40 9.46 10.46
N HIS A 175 9.42 10.79 10.47
CA HIS A 175 8.27 11.65 10.19
C HIS A 175 8.69 12.73 9.21
#